data_AF-A0A183ETU6-F1
#
_entry.id   AF-A0A183ETU6-F1
#
_cell.length_a   1.000
_cell.length_b   1.000
_cell.length_c   1.000
_cell.angle_alpha   90.00
_cell.angle_beta   90.00
_cell.angle_gamma   90.00
#
_symmetry.space_group_name_H-M   'P 1'
#
loop_
_entity.id
_entity.type
_entity.pdbx_description
1 polymer ?
#
loop_
_entity_poly.entity_id
_entity_poly.type
_entity_poly.pdbx_seq_one_letter_code
_entity_poly.pdbx_strand_id
1 'polypeptide(L)'
;LAMESFECYCTHQRYTWLAVDISRNDTLKLLCSQDQRHCVTAQLLQENNFDYVLFVDSDMGVINPNRRIEEYIIENKDIVFYNRIWNFEIMAGSFLAKNTKFAINFLRMWANYNYHVPRSFHGSDNAAIH
;
A
#
# COMPACT_ATOMS: atom_id res chain seq x y z
N LEU A 1 -13.44 1.57 -14.13
CA LEU A 1 -12.35 1.00 -14.94
C LEU A 1 -11.15 0.52 -14.11
N ALA A 2 -10.44 1.42 -13.40
CA ALA A 2 -9.22 1.08 -12.66
C ALA A 2 -9.45 0.03 -11.56
N MET A 3 -10.32 0.33 -10.58
CA MET A 3 -10.68 -0.63 -9.52
C MET A 3 -11.30 -1.93 -10.04
N GLU A 4 -12.17 -1.85 -11.05
CA GLU A 4 -12.79 -3.02 -11.69
C GLU A 4 -11.72 -3.95 -12.30
N SER A 5 -10.64 -3.39 -12.86
CA SER A 5 -9.54 -4.20 -13.41
C SER A 5 -8.83 -5.02 -12.32
N PHE A 6 -8.67 -4.46 -11.12
CA PHE A 6 -8.10 -5.18 -9.97
C PHE A 6 -9.07 -6.22 -9.42
N GLU A 7 -10.37 -5.91 -9.33
CA GLU A 7 -11.39 -6.87 -8.92
C GLU A 7 -11.40 -8.11 -9.84
N CYS A 8 -11.37 -7.88 -11.17
CA CYS A 8 -11.27 -8.97 -12.14
C CYS A 8 -9.96 -9.75 -12.01
N TYR A 9 -8.83 -9.06 -11.84
CA TYR A 9 -7.52 -9.69 -11.69
C TYR A 9 -7.41 -10.56 -10.43
N CYS A 10 -7.87 -10.04 -9.28
CA CYS A 10 -7.91 -10.78 -8.03
C CYS A 10 -8.82 -12.01 -8.15
N THR A 11 -9.98 -11.87 -8.81
CA THR A 11 -10.88 -13.01 -9.07
C THR A 11 -10.19 -14.06 -9.95
N HIS A 12 -9.53 -13.64 -11.03
CA HIS A 12 -8.83 -14.53 -11.96
C HIS A 12 -7.66 -15.30 -11.30
N GLN A 13 -6.83 -14.60 -10.54
CA GLN A 13 -5.64 -15.16 -9.87
C GLN A 13 -5.93 -15.76 -8.49
N ARG A 14 -7.19 -15.70 -8.02
CA ARG A 14 -7.64 -16.17 -6.70
C ARG A 14 -6.99 -15.44 -5.52
N TYR A 15 -6.79 -14.13 -5.65
CA TYR A 15 -6.41 -13.26 -4.55
C TYR A 15 -7.65 -12.69 -3.86
N THR A 16 -7.52 -12.39 -2.57
CA THR A 16 -8.53 -11.62 -1.84
C THR A 16 -8.51 -10.16 -2.31
N TRP A 17 -9.65 -9.65 -2.78
CA TRP A 17 -9.83 -8.25 -3.12
C TRP A 17 -10.43 -7.48 -1.94
N LEU A 18 -9.83 -6.34 -1.60
CA LEU A 18 -10.31 -5.45 -0.53
C LEU A 18 -10.37 -4.01 -1.05
N ALA A 19 -11.57 -3.49 -1.23
CA ALA A 19 -11.81 -2.06 -1.44
C ALA A 19 -12.15 -1.41 -0.08
N VAL A 20 -11.28 -0.54 0.43
CA VAL A 20 -11.47 0.09 1.75
C VAL A 20 -12.02 1.50 1.58
N ASP A 21 -13.25 1.71 2.07
CA ASP A 21 -13.84 3.04 2.23
C ASP A 21 -13.75 3.49 3.69
N ILE A 22 -12.75 4.33 3.98
CA ILE A 22 -12.47 4.82 5.34
C ILE A 22 -13.58 5.73 5.84
N SER A 23 -14.31 6.42 4.95
CA SER A 23 -15.42 7.29 5.35
C SER A 23 -16.55 6.54 6.03
N ARG A 24 -16.64 5.22 5.78
CA ARG A 24 -17.66 4.31 6.33
C ARG A 24 -17.14 3.41 7.44
N ASN A 25 -15.87 3.55 7.84
CA ASN A 25 -15.25 2.71 8.86
C ASN A 25 -14.75 3.57 10.03
N ASP A 26 -15.60 3.78 11.03
CA ASP A 26 -15.31 4.63 12.18
C ASP A 26 -14.09 4.14 12.98
N THR A 27 -13.87 2.83 13.05
CA THR A 27 -12.71 2.24 13.72
C THR A 27 -11.41 2.61 13.01
N LEU A 28 -11.33 2.38 11.69
CA LEU A 28 -10.15 2.76 10.89
C LEU A 28 -9.95 4.27 10.89
N LYS A 29 -11.03 5.05 10.83
CA LYS A 29 -10.96 6.52 10.88
C LYS A 29 -10.38 7.03 12.21
N LEU A 30 -10.72 6.37 13.32
CA LEU A 30 -10.17 6.69 14.64
C LEU A 30 -8.71 6.27 14.77
N LEU A 31 -8.36 5.05 14.32
CA LEU A 31 -7.00 4.50 14.42
C LEU A 31 -6.01 5.17 13.47
N CYS A 32 -6.48 5.57 12.29
CA CYS A 32 -5.69 6.11 11.20
C CYS A 32 -6.09 7.56 10.90
N SER A 33 -5.93 8.44 11.89
CA SER A 33 -6.10 9.90 11.73
C SER A 33 -4.98 10.56 10.90
N GLN A 34 -3.88 9.83 10.75
CA GLN A 34 -2.64 10.14 10.04
C GLN A 34 -2.77 9.86 8.53
N ASP A 35 -1.65 9.65 7.83
CA ASP A 35 -1.70 9.04 6.49
C ASP A 35 -2.48 7.73 6.53
N GLN A 36 -3.66 7.78 5.93
CA GLN A 36 -4.63 6.72 5.96
C GLN A 36 -4.16 5.48 5.21
N ARG A 37 -3.36 5.63 4.14
CA ARG A 37 -2.99 4.52 3.24
C ARG A 37 -2.07 3.53 3.94
N HIS A 38 -0.98 4.05 4.49
CA HIS A 38 0.04 3.26 5.19
C HIS A 38 -0.52 2.68 6.49
N CYS A 39 -1.27 3.48 7.27
CA CYS A 39 -1.86 3.03 8.52
C CYS A 39 -2.91 1.94 8.31
N VAL A 40 -3.83 2.10 7.35
CA VAL A 40 -4.83 1.07 7.03
C VAL A 40 -4.16 -0.21 6.56
N THR A 41 -3.13 -0.11 5.71
CA THR A 41 -2.39 -1.31 5.26
C THR A 41 -1.72 -2.04 6.44
N ALA A 42 -1.13 -1.30 7.37
CA ALA A 42 -0.57 -1.88 8.60
C ALA A 42 -1.63 -2.56 9.47
N GLN A 43 -2.82 -1.95 9.58
CA GLN A 43 -3.94 -2.52 10.33
C GLN A 43 -4.45 -3.81 9.69
N LEU A 44 -4.60 -3.82 8.35
CA LEU A 44 -5.02 -4.99 7.61
C LEU A 44 -4.04 -6.16 7.76
N LEU A 45 -2.74 -5.90 7.65
CA LEU A 45 -1.70 -6.92 7.89
C LEU A 45 -1.78 -7.48 9.31
N GLN A 46 -2.03 -6.63 10.31
CA GLN A 46 -2.05 -7.04 11.71
C GLN A 46 -3.31 -7.84 12.09
N GLU A 47 -4.48 -7.47 11.59
CA GLU A 47 -5.76 -8.07 11.98
C GLU A 47 -6.15 -9.30 11.13
N ASN A 48 -5.56 -9.44 9.95
CA ASN A 48 -5.89 -10.50 9.02
C ASN A 48 -4.72 -11.47 8.86
N ASN A 49 -5.03 -12.72 8.53
CA ASN A 49 -4.03 -13.76 8.27
C ASN A 49 -3.55 -13.73 6.81
N PHE A 50 -3.20 -12.54 6.30
CA PHE A 50 -2.56 -12.41 4.99
C PHE A 50 -1.06 -12.66 5.11
N ASP A 51 -0.47 -13.36 4.15
CA ASP A 51 1.00 -13.49 4.06
C ASP A 51 1.64 -12.22 3.47
N TYR A 52 0.96 -11.62 2.49
CA TYR A 52 1.36 -10.40 1.81
C TYR A 52 0.13 -9.54 1.49
N VAL A 53 0.32 -8.23 1.47
CA VAL A 53 -0.66 -7.26 0.97
C VAL A 53 0.02 -6.41 -0.10
N LEU A 54 -0.59 -6.35 -1.29
CA LEU A 54 -0.26 -5.37 -2.31
C LEU A 54 -1.20 -4.18 -2.13
N PHE A 55 -0.68 -3.05 -1.67
CA PHE A 55 -1.41 -1.80 -1.63
C PHE A 55 -1.35 -1.13 -3.02
N VAL A 56 -2.48 -0.60 -3.48
CA VAL A 56 -2.59 0.15 -4.75
C VAL A 56 -3.53 1.34 -4.60
N ASP A 57 -3.17 2.47 -5.21
CA ASP A 57 -4.06 3.63 -5.33
C ASP A 57 -5.23 3.36 -6.29
N SER A 58 -6.34 4.08 -6.10
CA SER A 58 -7.61 3.86 -6.81
C SER A 58 -7.58 4.24 -8.30
N ASP A 59 -6.55 4.96 -8.74
CA ASP A 59 -6.30 5.34 -10.13
C ASP A 59 -5.34 4.38 -10.86
N MET A 60 -4.87 3.33 -10.19
CA MET A 60 -4.05 2.29 -10.78
C MET A 60 -4.89 1.15 -11.36
N GLY A 61 -4.44 0.55 -12.47
CA GLY A 61 -5.11 -0.56 -13.12
C GLY A 61 -4.17 -1.66 -13.59
N VAL A 62 -4.72 -2.87 -13.77
CA VAL A 62 -3.98 -4.04 -14.23
C VAL A 62 -3.85 -4.03 -15.75
N ILE A 63 -2.62 -4.05 -16.26
CA ILE A 63 -2.33 -4.11 -17.70
C ILE A 63 -2.17 -5.56 -18.18
N ASN A 64 -1.46 -6.40 -17.41
CA ASN A 64 -1.19 -7.78 -17.78
C ASN A 64 -1.71 -8.74 -16.69
N PRO A 65 -2.94 -9.26 -16.83
CA PRO A 65 -3.56 -10.10 -15.82
C PRO A 65 -2.98 -11.52 -15.74
N ASN A 66 -2.11 -11.91 -16.69
CA ASN A 66 -1.48 -13.24 -16.71
C ASN A 66 -0.25 -13.33 -15.80
N ARG A 67 0.30 -12.19 -15.38
CA ARG A 67 1.44 -12.13 -14.45
C ARG A 67 0.92 -12.24 -13.03
N ARG A 68 1.73 -12.81 -12.15
CA ARG A 68 1.36 -13.04 -10.74
C ARG A 68 2.08 -12.06 -9.81
N ILE A 69 1.44 -11.71 -8.69
CA ILE A 69 2.05 -10.81 -7.68
C ILE A 69 3.31 -11.45 -7.09
N GLU A 70 3.32 -12.77 -6.95
CA GLU A 70 4.43 -13.54 -6.39
C GLU A 70 5.74 -13.35 -7.18
N GLU A 71 5.66 -12.99 -8.47
CA GLU A 71 6.85 -12.71 -9.29
C GLU A 71 7.59 -11.43 -8.86
N TYR A 72 6.94 -10.56 -8.09
CA TYR A 72 7.50 -9.32 -7.56
C TYR A 72 7.88 -9.43 -6.08
N ILE A 73 7.72 -10.60 -5.46
CA ILE A 73 8.23 -10.88 -4.12
C ILE A 73 9.74 -11.06 -4.19
N ILE A 74 10.48 -10.29 -3.39
CA ILE A 74 11.93 -10.43 -3.26
C ILE A 74 12.22 -11.23 -1.99
N GLU A 75 12.99 -12.30 -2.15
CA GLU A 75 13.39 -13.16 -1.02
C GLU A 75 14.08 -12.33 0.08
N ASN A 76 13.74 -12.62 1.34
CA ASN A 76 14.28 -11.93 2.52
C ASN A 76 14.01 -10.42 2.57
N LYS A 77 12.99 -9.93 1.87
CA LYS A 77 12.50 -8.54 1.98
C LYS A 77 11.10 -8.51 2.58
N ASP A 78 10.91 -7.56 3.50
CA ASP A 78 9.63 -7.34 4.17
C ASP A 78 8.72 -6.37 3.40
N ILE A 79 9.31 -5.44 2.65
CA ILE A 79 8.59 -4.47 1.82
C ILE A 79 9.33 -4.32 0.49
N VAL A 80 8.58 -4.25 -0.61
CA VAL A 80 9.10 -4.00 -1.96
C VAL A 80 8.44 -2.75 -2.52
N PHE A 81 9.29 -1.80 -2.88
CA PHE A 81 8.95 -0.59 -3.62
C PHE A 81 9.50 -0.66 -5.05
N TYR A 82 9.12 0.31 -5.87
CA TYR A 82 9.65 0.50 -7.21
C TYR A 82 9.81 1.98 -7.55
N ASN A 83 10.61 2.26 -8.57
CA ASN A 83 10.85 3.61 -9.05
C ASN A 83 9.78 4.04 -10.07
N ARG A 84 9.36 5.30 -10.00
CA ARG A 84 8.55 5.94 -11.04
C ARG A 84 9.37 6.06 -12.33
N ILE A 85 8.70 5.85 -13.47
CA ILE A 85 9.37 5.84 -14.80
C ILE A 85 9.91 7.23 -15.19
N TRP A 86 9.27 8.31 -14.74
CA TRP A 86 9.54 9.67 -15.25
C TRP A 86 10.55 10.48 -14.41
N ASN A 87 10.71 10.18 -13.12
CA ASN A 87 11.66 10.87 -12.24
C ASN A 87 12.52 9.95 -11.36
N PHE A 88 12.39 8.62 -11.49
CA PHE A 88 13.14 7.64 -10.71
C PHE A 88 12.99 7.74 -9.18
N GLU A 89 12.00 8.47 -8.69
CA GLU A 89 11.64 8.51 -7.27
C GLU A 89 10.94 7.20 -6.86
N ILE A 90 11.02 6.89 -5.57
CA ILE A 90 10.28 5.78 -4.98
C ILE A 90 8.78 6.10 -5.09
N MET A 91 8.00 5.14 -5.59
CA MET A 91 6.55 5.25 -5.65
C MET A 91 5.93 4.94 -4.28
N ALA A 92 5.26 5.91 -3.65
CA ALA A 92 4.47 5.66 -2.45
C ALA A 92 3.06 5.12 -2.72
N GLY A 93 2.49 5.40 -3.91
CA GLY A 93 1.10 5.04 -4.27
C GLY A 93 0.85 3.54 -4.50
N SER A 94 1.88 2.69 -4.43
CA SER A 94 1.70 1.24 -4.31
C SER A 94 2.98 0.56 -3.83
N PHE A 95 2.82 -0.52 -3.08
CA PHE A 95 3.93 -1.32 -2.54
C PHE A 95 3.44 -2.71 -2.14
N LEU A 96 4.37 -3.66 -2.11
CA LEU A 96 4.11 -5.00 -1.62
C LEU A 96 4.69 -5.14 -0.21
N ALA A 97 3.86 -5.49 0.76
CA ALA A 97 4.28 -5.66 2.15
C ALA A 97 4.00 -7.09 2.63
N LYS A 98 5.02 -7.72 3.21
CA LYS A 98 4.91 -9.01 3.90
C LYS A 98 4.31 -8.80 5.28
N ASN A 99 3.56 -9.78 5.77
CA ASN A 99 3.05 -9.75 7.14
C ASN A 99 4.15 -10.08 8.16
N THR A 100 4.95 -9.07 8.47
CA THR A 100 5.97 -9.13 9.51
C THR A 100 5.87 -7.94 10.44
N LYS A 101 6.37 -8.11 11.67
CA LYS A 101 6.45 -7.01 12.64
C LYS A 101 7.23 -5.81 12.10
N PHE A 102 8.26 -6.06 11.30
CA PHE A 102 9.04 -5.00 10.66
C PHE A 102 8.17 -4.20 9.69
N ALA A 103 7.49 -4.85 8.75
CA ALA A 103 6.67 -4.16 7.75
C ALA A 103 5.54 -3.35 8.40
N ILE A 104 4.83 -3.94 9.37
CA ILE A 104 3.75 -3.27 10.10
C ILE A 104 4.28 -2.02 10.82
N ASN A 105 5.41 -2.13 11.52
CA ASN A 105 6.00 -0.99 12.23
C ASN A 105 6.49 0.09 11.27
N PHE A 106 7.13 -0.29 10.16
CA PHE A 106 7.56 0.64 9.13
C PHE A 106 6.39 1.44 8.58
N LEU A 107 5.30 0.78 8.18
CA LEU A 107 4.11 1.44 7.63
C LEU A 107 3.44 2.39 8.64
N ARG A 108 3.38 1.99 9.93
CA ARG A 108 2.91 2.87 11.01
C ARG A 108 3.82 4.09 11.18
N MET A 109 5.14 3.91 11.17
CA MET A 109 6.08 5.02 11.27
C MET A 109 5.95 5.97 10.09
N TRP A 110 5.89 5.44 8.87
CA TRP A 110 5.72 6.22 7.65
C TRP A 110 4.43 7.03 7.70
N ALA A 111 3.31 6.42 8.13
CA ALA A 111 2.05 7.12 8.30
C ALA A 111 2.14 8.34 9.23
N ASN A 112 2.92 8.21 10.32
CA ASN A 112 3.13 9.27 11.30
C ASN A 112 4.18 10.31 10.87
N TYR A 113 5.05 9.97 9.90
CA TYR A 113 6.16 10.83 9.52
C TYR A 113 5.70 12.05 8.70
N ASN A 114 4.50 12.03 8.12
CA ASN A 114 3.90 13.16 7.41
C ASN A 114 3.85 14.47 8.23
N TYR A 115 3.90 14.40 9.57
CA TYR A 115 3.94 15.60 10.43
C TYR A 115 5.35 16.16 10.69
N HIS A 116 6.40 15.47 10.25
CA HIS A 116 7.80 15.87 10.45
C HIS A 116 8.43 16.45 9.18
N VAL A 117 7.74 16.38 8.05
CA VAL A 117 8.19 16.93 6.77
C VAL A 117 8.03 18.47 6.78
N PRO A 118 9.01 19.25 6.30
CA PRO A 118 8.89 20.72 6.22
C PRO A 118 7.65 21.12 5.42
N ARG A 119 6.93 22.17 5.86
CA ARG A 119 5.81 22.76 5.10
C ARG A 119 6.32 23.35 3.78
N SER A 120 6.39 22.50 2.75
CA SER A 120 6.91 22.78 1.42
C SER A 120 6.12 21.95 0.38
N PHE A 121 6.27 22.24 -0.91
CA PHE A 121 5.55 21.60 -2.01
C PHE A 121 6.08 20.20 -2.34
N HIS A 122 6.08 19.27 -1.38
CA HIS A 122 6.40 17.87 -1.64
C HIS A 122 5.16 17.00 -1.42
N GLY A 123 4.96 15.97 -2.27
CA GLY A 123 3.89 14.98 -2.10
C GLY A 123 4.12 14.27 -0.78
N SER A 124 3.24 14.50 0.21
CA SER A 124 3.48 14.26 1.64
C SER A 124 4.11 12.90 1.96
N ASP A 125 3.59 11.84 1.35
CA ASP A 125 4.02 10.45 1.53
C ASP A 125 5.32 10.11 0.81
N ASN A 126 5.43 10.48 -0.47
CA ASN A 126 6.65 10.38 -1.27
C ASN A 126 7.80 11.15 -0.57
N ALA A 127 7.51 12.31 0.00
CA ALA A 127 8.48 13.11 0.76
C ALA A 127 8.85 12.47 2.11
N ALA A 128 7.94 11.71 2.71
CA ALA A 128 8.19 11.03 3.98
C ALA A 128 9.08 9.78 3.86
N ILE A 129 9.24 9.23 2.66
CA ILE A 129 10.12 8.08 2.38
C ILE A 129 11.46 8.47 1.71
N HIS A 130 11.59 9.71 1.26
CA HIS A 130 12.79 10.27 0.64
C HIS A 130 13.61 11.11 1.63
#